data_AF-A0A927BHB4-F1
#
_entry.id   AF-A0A927BHB4-F1
#
_cell.length_a   1.000
_cell.length_b   1.000
_cell.length_c   1.000
_cell.angle_alpha   90.00
_cell.angle_beta   90.00
_cell.angle_gamma   90.00
#
_symmetry.space_group_name_H-M   'P 1'
#
loop_
_entity.id
_entity.type
_entity.pdbx_description
1 polymer ?
#
loop_
_entity_poly.entity_id
_entity_poly.type
_entity_poly.pdbx_seq_one_letter_code
_entity_poly.pdbx_strand_id
1 'polypeptide(L)'
;MKKLHLAPLLLVPYLCSAQQCNCAADPKRNESISCDKIVFKNRAKLYWQFDCTTAWLVFENSAHKKKRIFDMEYFLPGRIGLDFAVEYGRHFLLTNRVISGCCEPLEIVVFDKQTGKELKNLGPIIYYSSQARYPYVIRFEDETYSKISLLNIETNKKHSILFPGKRFRNFRKSTLHSPELRFDEPILKHGVLILHYTYPANKNKWLQDKITIDLKRYQ
;
A
#
# COMPACT_ATOMS: atom_id res chain seq x y z
N MET A 1 55.98 40.38 -18.65
CA MET A 1 55.66 39.62 -17.43
C MET A 1 54.15 39.70 -17.18
N LYS A 2 53.39 38.65 -17.53
CA LYS A 2 51.93 38.60 -17.33
C LYS A 2 51.64 37.94 -15.98
N LYS A 3 51.04 38.69 -15.05
CA LYS A 3 50.59 38.18 -13.74
C LYS A 3 49.37 37.28 -13.95
N LEU A 4 49.52 36.00 -13.67
CA LEU A 4 48.42 35.03 -13.61
C LEU A 4 47.76 35.18 -12.24
N HIS A 5 46.54 35.72 -12.20
CA HIS A 5 45.73 35.73 -10.98
C HIS A 5 45.04 34.37 -10.84
N LEU A 6 45.53 33.55 -9.90
CA LEU A 6 44.85 32.33 -9.46
C LEU A 6 43.63 32.75 -8.63
N ALA A 7 42.41 32.51 -9.14
CA ALA A 7 41.19 32.64 -8.36
C ALA A 7 41.04 31.43 -7.42
N PRO A 8 40.70 31.61 -6.13
CA PRO A 8 40.50 30.49 -5.23
C PRO A 8 39.16 29.82 -5.54
N LEU A 9 39.23 28.54 -5.92
CA LEU A 9 38.08 27.67 -6.11
C LEU A 9 37.46 27.39 -4.73
N LEU A 10 36.41 28.12 -4.37
CA LEU A 10 35.59 27.84 -3.19
C LEU A 10 34.84 26.51 -3.38
N LEU A 11 35.43 25.43 -2.88
CA LEU A 11 34.77 24.14 -2.70
C LEU A 11 33.69 24.30 -1.61
N VAL A 12 32.45 24.58 -2.04
CA VAL A 12 31.28 24.50 -1.17
C VAL A 12 31.08 23.03 -0.81
N PRO A 13 31.19 22.62 0.47
CA PRO A 13 30.88 21.26 0.85
C PRO A 13 29.40 21.03 0.59
N TYR A 14 29.09 20.14 -0.36
CA TYR A 14 27.75 19.59 -0.48
C TYR A 14 27.44 18.91 0.85
N LEU A 15 26.63 19.57 1.69
CA LEU A 15 26.00 18.96 2.85
C LEU A 15 25.05 17.88 2.31
N CYS A 16 25.60 16.69 2.07
CA CYS A 16 24.83 15.50 1.80
C CYS A 16 24.10 15.17 3.10
N SER A 17 22.89 15.70 3.26
CA SER A 17 22.03 15.37 4.39
C SER A 17 21.80 13.86 4.38
N ALA A 18 22.54 13.18 5.27
CA ALA A 18 22.44 11.75 5.47
C ALA A 18 21.03 11.40 5.96
N GLN A 19 20.55 10.22 5.57
CA GLN A 19 19.25 9.75 5.99
C GLN A 19 19.28 9.45 7.50
N GLN A 20 18.35 10.05 8.26
CA GLN A 20 18.23 9.81 9.69
C GLN A 20 17.56 8.45 9.94
N CYS A 21 18.32 7.50 10.46
CA CYS A 21 17.95 6.07 10.53
C CYS A 21 18.62 5.35 11.71
N ASN A 22 18.52 5.95 12.90
CA ASN A 22 19.14 5.37 14.08
C ASN A 22 18.48 5.89 15.35
N CYS A 23 18.30 4.99 16.32
CA CYS A 23 18.09 5.33 17.72
C CYS A 23 19.08 4.55 18.58
N ALA A 24 19.97 5.27 19.28
CA ALA A 24 20.91 4.64 20.21
C ALA A 24 20.23 4.12 21.49
N ALA A 25 19.12 4.74 21.91
CA ALA A 25 18.39 4.39 23.11
C ALA A 25 17.50 3.13 22.95
N ASP A 26 17.17 2.74 21.72
CA ASP A 26 16.31 1.59 21.42
C ASP A 26 16.81 0.82 20.18
N PRO A 27 17.72 -0.16 20.38
CA PRO A 27 18.24 -0.98 19.29
C PRO A 27 17.16 -1.77 18.53
N LYS A 28 16.03 -2.13 19.16
CA LYS A 28 14.96 -2.90 18.50
C LYS A 28 14.28 -2.09 17.38
N ARG A 29 14.23 -0.76 17.52
CA ARG A 29 13.74 0.13 16.47
C ARG A 29 14.62 0.06 15.22
N ASN A 30 15.94 0.00 15.40
CA ASN A 30 16.90 -0.08 14.31
C ASN A 30 16.74 -1.36 13.47
N GLU A 31 16.32 -2.45 14.09
CA GLU A 31 16.08 -3.74 13.41
C GLU A 31 14.73 -3.79 12.71
N SER A 32 13.75 -2.98 13.15
CA SER A 32 12.36 -3.11 12.73
C SER A 32 11.94 -2.17 11.61
N ILE A 33 12.63 -1.03 11.44
CA ILE A 33 12.34 -0.07 10.38
C ILE A 33 13.48 -0.12 9.37
N SER A 34 13.25 -0.76 8.22
CA SER A 34 14.21 -0.70 7.12
C SER A 34 14.28 0.73 6.58
N CYS A 35 15.50 1.23 6.48
CA CYS A 35 15.82 2.51 5.86
C CYS A 35 16.20 2.39 4.39
N ASP A 36 16.01 1.23 3.79
CA ASP A 36 16.28 1.04 2.37
C ASP A 36 15.37 1.93 1.53
N LYS A 37 15.94 2.44 0.45
CA LYS A 37 15.19 3.27 -0.50
C LYS A 37 14.58 2.41 -1.57
N ILE A 38 13.26 2.47 -1.66
CA ILE A 38 12.53 1.95 -2.81
C ILE A 38 12.66 3.00 -3.92
N VAL A 39 13.27 2.62 -5.04
CA VAL A 39 13.45 3.50 -6.21
C VAL A 39 12.42 3.11 -7.26
N PHE A 40 11.51 4.03 -7.56
CA PHE A 40 10.48 3.85 -8.58
C PHE A 40 11.05 4.01 -9.99
N LYS A 41 10.32 3.52 -11.00
CA LYS A 41 10.73 3.63 -12.42
C LYS A 41 10.92 5.07 -12.89
N ASN A 42 10.20 6.04 -12.31
CA ASN A 42 10.37 7.46 -12.59
C ASN A 42 11.49 8.13 -11.77
N ARG A 43 12.34 7.34 -11.10
CA ARG A 43 13.43 7.77 -10.20
C ARG A 43 13.00 8.49 -8.93
N ALA A 44 11.70 8.60 -8.67
CA ALA A 44 11.23 8.97 -7.34
C ALA A 44 11.61 7.87 -6.34
N LYS A 45 11.71 8.24 -5.07
CA LYS A 45 12.13 7.35 -3.99
C LYS A 45 11.12 7.38 -2.86
N LEU A 46 10.93 6.24 -2.22
CA LEU A 46 10.15 6.08 -1.01
C LEU A 46 11.04 5.41 0.05
N TYR A 47 11.15 6.01 1.22
CA TYR A 47 12.00 5.47 2.28
C TYR A 47 11.60 5.97 3.66
N TRP A 48 11.83 5.14 4.67
CA TRP A 48 11.65 5.51 6.07
C TRP A 48 12.82 6.31 6.61
N GLN A 49 12.53 7.18 7.55
CA GLN A 49 13.50 7.82 8.42
C GLN A 49 12.96 7.75 9.84
N PHE A 50 13.86 7.71 10.82
CA PHE A 50 13.46 7.72 12.22
C PHE A 50 14.58 8.19 13.14
N ASP A 51 14.17 8.74 14.27
CA ASP A 51 15.01 8.97 15.45
C ASP A 51 14.43 8.19 16.65
N CYS A 52 14.86 8.54 17.87
CA CYS A 52 14.38 7.87 19.08
C CYS A 52 12.94 8.24 19.49
N THR A 53 12.36 9.28 18.92
CA THR A 53 11.00 9.72 19.25
C THR A 53 10.03 9.36 18.12
N THR A 54 10.38 9.60 16.87
CA THR A 54 9.47 9.53 15.73
C THR A 54 10.05 8.73 14.58
N ALA A 55 9.15 8.14 13.79
CA ALA A 55 9.45 7.56 12.49
C ALA A 55 8.55 8.22 11.44
N TRP A 56 9.06 8.47 10.24
CA TRP A 56 8.30 9.08 9.17
C TRP A 56 8.69 8.53 7.80
N LEU A 57 7.70 8.41 6.93
CA LEU A 57 7.85 7.95 5.56
C LEU A 57 8.06 9.14 4.63
N VAL A 58 9.15 9.12 3.88
CA VAL A 58 9.55 10.19 2.97
C VAL A 58 9.34 9.76 1.53
N PHE A 59 8.66 10.61 0.78
CA PHE A 59 8.65 10.58 -0.69
C PHE A 59 9.60 11.66 -1.22
N GLU A 60 10.55 11.27 -2.08
CA GLU A 60 11.45 12.16 -2.81
C GLU A 60 11.13 12.05 -4.30
N ASN A 61 10.69 13.13 -4.94
CA ASN A 61 10.39 13.09 -6.37
C ASN A 61 11.67 13.08 -7.24
N SER A 62 11.52 12.96 -8.55
CA SER A 62 12.65 12.93 -9.50
C SER A 62 13.46 14.24 -9.55
N ALA A 63 12.91 15.33 -9.02
CA ALA A 63 13.60 16.62 -8.86
C ALA A 63 14.18 16.81 -7.45
N HIS A 64 14.30 15.74 -6.66
CA HIS A 64 14.82 15.73 -5.29
C HIS A 64 14.02 16.54 -4.27
N LYS A 65 12.78 16.94 -4.58
CA LYS A 65 11.87 17.55 -3.60
C LYS A 65 11.35 16.46 -2.68
N LYS A 66 11.55 16.65 -1.38
CA LYS A 66 11.17 15.70 -0.32
C LYS A 66 9.85 16.12 0.32
N LYS A 67 9.03 15.14 0.66
CA LYS A 67 7.77 15.30 1.40
C LYS A 67 7.63 14.16 2.40
N ARG A 68 7.31 14.48 3.65
CA ARG A 68 6.82 13.48 4.61
C ARG A 68 5.38 13.16 4.25
N ILE A 69 5.09 11.89 3.97
CA ILE A 69 3.74 11.43 3.57
C ILE A 69 3.04 10.66 4.68
N PHE A 70 3.76 10.31 5.73
CA PHE A 70 3.25 9.69 6.94
C PHE A 70 4.25 9.86 8.08
N ASP A 71 3.76 9.94 9.31
CA ASP A 71 4.55 10.02 10.52
C ASP A 71 3.90 9.19 11.65
N MET A 72 4.73 8.73 12.57
CA MET A 72 4.34 7.92 13.71
C MET A 72 5.22 8.26 14.91
N GLU A 73 4.58 8.63 16.01
CA GLU A 73 5.23 8.92 17.29
C GLU A 73 5.43 7.65 18.13
N TYR A 74 4.49 6.71 18.08
CA TYR A 74 4.54 5.49 18.88
C TYR A 74 4.91 4.28 18.02
N PHE A 75 6.19 3.93 18.06
CA PHE A 75 6.69 2.74 17.38
C PHE A 75 6.30 1.47 18.15
N LEU A 76 5.56 0.59 17.49
CA LEU A 76 5.35 -0.79 17.90
C LEU A 76 5.99 -1.70 16.84
N PRO A 77 6.94 -2.58 17.21
CA PRO A 77 7.56 -3.51 16.27
C PRO A 77 6.51 -4.26 15.42
N GLY A 78 6.67 -4.21 14.09
CA GLY A 78 5.75 -4.82 13.14
C GLY A 78 4.48 -4.02 12.82
N ARG A 79 4.27 -2.83 13.40
CA ARG A 79 3.09 -1.97 13.20
C ARG A 79 3.50 -0.57 12.73
N ILE A 80 4.04 -0.49 11.52
CA ILE A 80 4.68 0.71 10.97
C ILE A 80 3.65 1.64 10.26
N GLY A 81 2.35 1.30 10.30
CA GLY A 81 1.29 2.06 9.67
C GLY A 81 1.29 1.83 8.17
N LEU A 82 2.00 2.66 7.40
CA LEU A 82 2.07 2.52 5.95
C LEU A 82 3.24 1.63 5.50
N ASP A 83 2.95 0.69 4.61
CA ASP A 83 3.96 -0.18 4.00
C ASP A 83 3.80 -0.22 2.49
N PHE A 84 4.91 -0.35 1.76
CA PHE A 84 4.88 -0.32 0.30
C PHE A 84 4.23 -1.58 -0.26
N ALA A 85 3.24 -1.40 -1.14
CA ALA A 85 2.51 -2.51 -1.75
C ALA A 85 2.98 -2.77 -3.19
N VAL A 86 2.79 -1.79 -4.08
CA VAL A 86 3.08 -1.94 -5.51
C VAL A 86 3.24 -0.59 -6.20
N GLU A 87 4.11 -0.55 -7.21
CA GLU A 87 4.25 0.57 -8.15
C GLU A 87 3.44 0.30 -9.44
N TYR A 88 2.61 1.27 -9.83
CA TYR A 88 1.94 1.32 -11.13
C TYR A 88 2.52 2.42 -12.04
N GLY A 89 1.87 2.70 -13.17
CA GLY A 89 2.32 3.66 -14.17
C GLY A 89 2.44 5.08 -13.62
N ARG A 90 1.34 5.64 -13.11
CA ARG A 90 1.24 6.99 -12.53
C ARG A 90 1.07 6.99 -11.02
N HIS A 91 0.70 5.85 -10.44
CA HIS A 91 0.39 5.74 -9.01
C HIS A 91 1.30 4.73 -8.32
N PHE A 92 1.35 4.81 -7.00
CA PHE A 92 1.83 3.71 -6.16
C PHE A 92 0.85 3.50 -5.01
N LEU A 93 0.83 2.27 -4.49
CA LEU A 93 -0.05 1.88 -3.40
C LEU A 93 0.75 1.63 -2.14
N LEU A 94 0.23 2.10 -1.01
CA LEU A 94 0.68 1.72 0.31
C LEU A 94 -0.43 0.94 1.02
N THR A 95 -0.08 -0.15 1.70
CA THR A 95 -0.99 -0.82 2.62
C THR A 95 -1.02 -0.05 3.93
N ASN A 96 -2.21 0.18 4.48
CA ASN A 96 -2.36 0.72 5.83
C ASN A 96 -2.56 -0.44 6.82
N ARG A 97 -1.49 -0.79 7.54
CA ARG A 97 -1.49 -1.77 8.61
C ARG A 97 -1.82 -1.04 9.92
N VAL A 98 -3.11 -0.99 10.25
CA VAL A 98 -3.61 -0.34 11.48
C VAL A 98 -2.92 -0.96 12.70
N ILE A 99 -2.64 -0.10 13.68
CA ILE A 99 -1.83 -0.38 14.87
C ILE A 99 -2.56 -1.31 15.87
N SER A 100 -3.82 -1.67 15.67
CA SER A 100 -4.55 -2.62 16.54
C SER A 100 -4.39 -4.07 16.05
N GLY A 101 -4.05 -4.97 16.98
CA GLY A 101 -3.66 -6.33 16.68
C GLY A 101 -4.82 -7.22 16.23
N CYS A 102 -4.55 -7.98 15.16
CA CYS A 102 -5.41 -8.97 14.52
C CYS A 102 -6.66 -8.43 13.82
N CYS A 103 -7.01 -9.14 12.75
CA CYS A 103 -8.39 -9.32 12.34
C CYS A 103 -9.04 -8.09 11.68
N GLU A 104 -8.22 -7.16 11.18
CA GLU A 104 -8.64 -6.07 10.30
C GLU A 104 -8.32 -6.41 8.84
N PRO A 105 -9.21 -6.04 7.89
CA PRO A 105 -8.94 -6.23 6.48
C PRO A 105 -7.79 -5.37 5.99
N LEU A 106 -7.21 -5.79 4.88
CA LEU A 106 -6.20 -5.01 4.20
C LEU A 106 -6.81 -3.70 3.71
N GLU A 107 -6.18 -2.58 4.06
CA GLU A 107 -6.52 -1.26 3.52
C GLU A 107 -5.46 -0.74 2.56
N ILE A 108 -5.88 -0.01 1.53
CA ILE A 108 -4.99 0.58 0.52
C ILE A 108 -5.16 2.10 0.46
N VAL A 109 -4.02 2.79 0.44
CA VAL A 109 -3.93 4.21 0.17
C VAL A 109 -3.23 4.42 -1.18
N VAL A 110 -3.84 5.24 -2.05
CA VAL A 110 -3.35 5.54 -3.40
C VAL A 110 -2.61 6.87 -3.39
N PHE A 111 -1.39 6.87 -3.90
CA PHE A 111 -0.56 8.07 -4.03
C PHE A 111 -0.20 8.35 -5.48
N ASP A 112 -0.12 9.63 -5.81
CA ASP A 112 0.44 10.11 -7.06
C ASP A 112 1.97 9.96 -7.06
N LYS A 113 2.51 9.28 -8.08
CA LYS A 113 3.94 8.93 -8.15
C LYS A 113 4.83 10.09 -8.57
N GLN A 114 4.27 11.20 -9.07
CA GLN A 114 5.04 12.38 -9.45
C GLN A 114 5.23 13.33 -8.27
N THR A 115 4.21 13.43 -7.41
CA THR A 115 4.09 14.46 -6.37
C THR A 115 4.13 13.91 -4.95
N GLY A 116 3.88 12.61 -4.75
CA GLY A 116 3.71 12.03 -3.42
C GLY A 116 2.46 12.56 -2.71
N LYS A 117 1.47 13.04 -3.48
CA LYS A 117 0.18 13.46 -2.96
C LYS A 117 -0.69 12.23 -2.76
N GLU A 118 -1.26 12.08 -1.56
CA GLU A 118 -2.34 11.13 -1.35
C GLU A 118 -3.54 11.53 -2.22
N LEU A 119 -4.03 10.59 -3.02
CA LEU A 119 -5.19 10.80 -3.87
C LEU A 119 -6.46 10.28 -3.21
N LYS A 120 -6.38 9.10 -2.59
CA LYS A 120 -7.54 8.44 -2.00
C LYS A 120 -7.12 7.31 -1.05
N ASN A 121 -7.78 7.21 0.09
CA ASN A 121 -7.84 6.00 0.88
C ASN A 121 -9.03 5.14 0.38
N LEU A 122 -8.74 3.91 -0.07
CA LEU A 122 -9.75 2.97 -0.58
C LEU A 122 -10.41 2.15 0.53
N GLY A 123 -9.94 2.26 1.78
CA GLY A 123 -10.42 1.46 2.91
C GLY A 123 -10.21 -0.04 2.68
N PRO A 124 -11.03 -0.89 3.30
CA PRO A 124 -10.97 -2.33 3.17
C PRO A 124 -11.06 -2.81 1.71
N ILE A 125 -10.16 -3.71 1.33
CA ILE A 125 -10.13 -4.33 0.01
C ILE A 125 -10.08 -5.85 0.12
N ILE A 126 -10.56 -6.51 -0.94
CA ILE A 126 -10.42 -7.95 -1.13
C ILE A 126 -9.06 -8.27 -1.77
N TYR A 127 -8.64 -7.44 -2.73
CA TYR A 127 -7.43 -7.71 -3.51
C TYR A 127 -6.87 -6.44 -4.15
N TYR A 128 -5.55 -6.37 -4.28
CA TYR A 128 -4.85 -5.49 -5.21
C TYR A 128 -3.87 -6.33 -6.03
N SER A 129 -3.68 -5.99 -7.29
CA SER A 129 -2.74 -6.70 -8.14
C SER A 129 -1.30 -6.25 -7.91
N SER A 130 -0.43 -7.17 -7.51
CA SER A 130 1.02 -6.95 -7.51
C SER A 130 1.63 -6.88 -8.91
N GLN A 131 0.87 -7.26 -9.95
CA GLN A 131 1.31 -7.21 -11.35
C GLN A 131 0.89 -5.87 -11.97
N ALA A 132 1.85 -4.97 -12.19
CA ALA A 132 1.60 -3.61 -12.67
C ALA A 132 0.83 -3.50 -14.00
N ARG A 133 0.86 -4.54 -14.85
CA ARG A 133 0.07 -4.63 -16.10
C ARG A 133 -1.45 -4.76 -15.87
N TYR A 134 -1.86 -5.11 -14.65
CA TYR A 134 -3.25 -5.22 -14.23
C TYR A 134 -3.46 -4.30 -13.03
N PRO A 135 -3.56 -2.96 -13.21
CA PRO A 135 -3.56 -2.00 -12.10
C PRO A 135 -4.93 -1.94 -11.41
N TYR A 136 -5.40 -3.08 -10.90
CA TYR A 136 -6.73 -3.23 -10.33
C TYR A 136 -6.70 -3.40 -8.82
N VAL A 137 -7.70 -2.79 -8.19
CA VAL A 137 -8.11 -3.05 -6.81
C VAL A 137 -9.54 -3.57 -6.81
N ILE A 138 -9.82 -4.58 -5.98
CA ILE A 138 -11.13 -5.18 -5.81
C ILE A 138 -11.60 -4.97 -4.39
N ARG A 139 -12.84 -4.51 -4.25
CA ARG A 139 -13.50 -4.26 -2.96
C ARG A 139 -15.01 -4.40 -3.10
N PHE A 140 -15.70 -4.63 -1.98
CA PHE A 140 -17.15 -4.50 -1.95
C PHE A 140 -17.60 -3.06 -2.26
N GLU A 141 -18.73 -2.92 -2.95
CA GLU A 141 -19.29 -1.60 -3.26
C GLU A 141 -20.08 -1.00 -2.10
N ASP A 142 -20.69 -1.86 -1.28
CA ASP A 142 -21.59 -1.48 -0.19
C ASP A 142 -21.69 -2.61 0.87
N GLU A 143 -22.38 -2.32 1.97
CA GLU A 143 -22.61 -3.26 3.08
C GLU A 143 -23.57 -4.42 2.76
N THR A 144 -24.26 -4.38 1.61
CA THR A 144 -25.08 -5.52 1.17
C THR A 144 -24.20 -6.64 0.61
N TYR A 145 -22.95 -6.30 0.27
CA TYR A 145 -21.96 -7.18 -0.35
C TYR A 145 -22.47 -7.81 -1.64
N SER A 146 -23.50 -7.23 -2.28
CA SER A 146 -24.13 -7.81 -3.48
C SER A 146 -23.31 -7.57 -4.75
N LYS A 147 -22.30 -6.70 -4.67
CA LYS A 147 -21.40 -6.37 -5.77
C LYS A 147 -19.98 -6.17 -5.25
N ILE A 148 -19.03 -6.63 -6.06
CA ILE A 148 -17.63 -6.23 -5.97
C ILE A 148 -17.34 -5.25 -7.10
N SER A 149 -16.52 -4.24 -6.80
CA SER A 149 -15.98 -3.35 -7.82
C SER A 149 -14.59 -3.79 -8.23
N LEU A 150 -14.33 -3.73 -9.53
CA LEU A 150 -13.02 -3.81 -10.14
C LEU A 150 -12.62 -2.39 -10.53
N LEU A 151 -11.79 -1.75 -9.73
CA LEU A 151 -11.32 -0.38 -9.93
C LEU A 151 -9.94 -0.39 -10.58
N ASN A 152 -9.83 0.15 -11.79
CA ASN A 152 -8.53 0.41 -12.42
C ASN A 152 -7.93 1.69 -11.82
N ILE A 153 -6.84 1.57 -11.07
CA ILE A 153 -6.18 2.68 -10.38
C ILE A 153 -5.56 3.68 -11.36
N GLU A 154 -5.12 3.21 -12.54
CA GLU A 154 -4.54 4.08 -13.55
C GLU A 154 -5.58 4.92 -14.28
N THR A 155 -6.77 4.39 -14.56
CA THR A 155 -7.79 5.11 -15.35
C THR A 155 -8.96 5.63 -14.52
N ASN A 156 -9.04 5.25 -13.24
CA ASN A 156 -10.19 5.45 -12.36
C ASN A 156 -11.51 4.83 -12.90
N LYS A 157 -11.44 3.98 -13.93
CA LYS A 157 -12.60 3.25 -14.45
C LYS A 157 -12.97 2.15 -13.46
N LYS A 158 -14.28 2.05 -13.20
CA LYS A 158 -14.86 1.06 -12.28
C LYS A 158 -15.81 0.15 -13.04
N HIS A 159 -15.65 -1.16 -12.86
CA HIS A 159 -16.61 -2.17 -13.31
C HIS A 159 -17.22 -2.87 -12.11
N SER A 160 -18.53 -3.03 -12.09
CA SER A 160 -19.24 -3.73 -11.01
C SER A 160 -19.54 -5.17 -11.44
N ILE A 161 -19.22 -6.14 -10.58
CA ILE A 161 -19.46 -7.56 -10.81
C ILE A 161 -20.43 -8.03 -9.71
N LEU A 162 -21.50 -8.73 -10.11
CA LEU A 162 -22.44 -9.31 -9.16
C LEU A 162 -21.74 -10.32 -8.25
N PHE A 163 -22.03 -10.23 -6.97
CA PHE A 163 -21.49 -11.09 -5.93
C PHE A 163 -22.66 -11.70 -5.14
N PRO A 164 -22.61 -12.96 -4.72
CA PRO A 164 -23.68 -13.60 -3.94
C PRO A 164 -23.70 -13.11 -2.48
N GLY A 165 -23.83 -11.79 -2.26
CA GLY A 165 -23.73 -11.11 -0.97
C GLY A 165 -24.74 -11.57 0.07
N LYS A 166 -25.83 -12.22 -0.34
CA LYS A 166 -26.78 -12.85 0.58
C LYS A 166 -26.09 -13.86 1.53
N ARG A 167 -25.03 -14.52 1.06
CA ARG A 167 -24.20 -15.43 1.85
C ARG A 167 -23.42 -14.70 2.96
N PHE A 168 -23.21 -13.40 2.80
CA PHE A 168 -22.42 -12.55 3.68
C PHE A 168 -23.21 -11.69 4.67
N ARG A 169 -24.55 -11.70 4.60
CA ARG A 169 -25.39 -10.89 5.50
C ARG A 169 -25.37 -11.33 6.96
N ASN A 170 -25.06 -12.60 7.23
CA ASN A 170 -25.03 -13.15 8.60
C ASN A 170 -23.70 -12.93 9.33
N PHE A 171 -22.69 -12.33 8.68
CA PHE A 171 -21.36 -12.16 9.27
C PHE A 171 -21.28 -11.07 10.34
N ARG A 172 -22.30 -10.20 10.45
CA ARG A 172 -22.44 -9.24 11.56
C ARG A 172 -22.46 -9.90 12.96
N LYS A 173 -22.55 -11.24 13.04
CA LYS A 173 -22.61 -12.01 14.28
C LYS A 173 -21.36 -12.86 14.54
N SER A 174 -20.30 -12.76 13.72
CA SER A 174 -19.08 -13.58 13.82
C SER A 174 -17.89 -12.78 14.35
N THR A 175 -16.94 -13.46 15.01
CA THR A 175 -15.72 -12.84 15.59
C THR A 175 -14.80 -12.16 14.56
N LEU A 176 -14.86 -12.58 13.29
CA LEU A 176 -14.27 -11.86 12.16
C LEU A 176 -15.32 -10.89 11.63
N HIS A 177 -15.14 -9.60 11.96
CA HIS A 177 -16.14 -8.57 11.71
C HIS A 177 -16.16 -8.09 10.26
N SER A 178 -15.10 -8.37 9.49
CA SER A 178 -14.96 -7.95 8.09
C SER A 178 -15.11 -9.12 7.10
N PRO A 179 -15.97 -9.00 6.06
CA PRO A 179 -16.15 -10.02 5.03
C PRO A 179 -14.95 -10.17 4.09
N GLU A 180 -14.10 -9.14 3.95
CA GLU A 180 -12.88 -9.19 3.16
C GLU A 180 -11.90 -10.27 3.67
N LEU A 181 -11.90 -10.52 4.99
CA LEU A 181 -11.08 -11.55 5.63
C LEU A 181 -11.53 -12.99 5.36
N ARG A 182 -12.58 -13.18 4.58
CA ARG A 182 -13.09 -14.51 4.19
C ARG A 182 -12.59 -14.99 2.86
N PHE A 183 -11.84 -14.14 2.17
CA PHE A 183 -11.15 -14.52 0.95
C PHE A 183 -9.80 -15.13 1.30
N ASP A 184 -9.50 -16.26 0.67
CA ASP A 184 -8.17 -16.86 0.74
C ASP A 184 -7.19 -16.05 -0.14
N GLU A 185 -5.91 -16.40 -0.08
CA GLU A 185 -4.89 -15.76 -0.92
C GLU A 185 -5.28 -15.81 -2.42
N PRO A 186 -5.41 -14.65 -3.09
CA PRO A 186 -5.85 -14.61 -4.48
C PRO A 186 -4.84 -15.20 -5.46
N ILE A 187 -5.34 -15.92 -6.47
CA ILE A 187 -4.50 -16.52 -7.53
C ILE A 187 -4.66 -15.71 -8.82
N LEU A 188 -3.59 -15.05 -9.27
CA LEU A 188 -3.56 -14.36 -10.57
C LEU A 188 -2.62 -15.07 -11.57
N LYS A 189 -3.20 -15.76 -12.56
CA LYS A 189 -2.44 -16.43 -13.63
C LYS A 189 -2.92 -15.99 -15.00
N HIS A 190 -1.99 -15.54 -15.84
CA HIS A 190 -2.25 -15.12 -17.23
C HIS A 190 -3.39 -14.08 -17.40
N GLY A 191 -3.63 -13.24 -16.39
CA GLY A 191 -4.71 -12.23 -16.39
C GLY A 191 -6.05 -12.73 -15.86
N VAL A 192 -6.15 -14.00 -15.50
CA VAL A 192 -7.32 -14.57 -14.81
C VAL A 192 -7.06 -14.56 -13.32
N LEU A 193 -7.88 -13.82 -12.59
CA LEU A 193 -7.90 -13.74 -11.14
C LEU A 193 -8.94 -14.71 -10.58
N ILE A 194 -8.53 -15.52 -9.62
CA ILE A 194 -9.40 -16.45 -8.89
C ILE A 194 -9.42 -16.02 -7.42
N LEU A 195 -10.61 -15.73 -6.92
CA LEU A 195 -10.89 -15.35 -5.55
C LEU A 195 -11.70 -16.46 -4.88
N HIS A 196 -11.04 -17.29 -4.06
CA HIS A 196 -11.72 -18.27 -3.22
C HIS A 196 -12.23 -17.60 -1.95
N TYR A 197 -13.42 -17.99 -1.49
CA TYR A 197 -13.98 -17.46 -0.26
C TYR A 197 -14.78 -18.49 0.52
N THR A 198 -14.81 -18.32 1.83
CA THR A 198 -15.58 -19.16 2.77
C THR A 198 -16.84 -18.44 3.25
N TYR A 199 -17.94 -19.17 3.41
CA TYR A 199 -19.19 -18.62 3.94
C TYR A 199 -19.99 -19.65 4.75
N PRO A 200 -20.78 -19.20 5.75
CA PRO A 200 -21.59 -20.10 6.56
C PRO A 200 -22.81 -20.54 5.75
N ALA A 201 -22.97 -21.85 5.56
CA ALA A 201 -24.21 -22.42 5.06
C ALA A 201 -25.28 -22.51 6.17
N ASN A 202 -24.84 -22.79 7.40
CA ASN A 202 -25.63 -22.75 8.63
C ASN A 202 -24.69 -22.55 9.84
N LYS A 203 -25.22 -22.58 11.07
CA LYS A 203 -24.45 -22.32 12.30
C LYS A 203 -23.20 -23.21 12.47
N ASN A 204 -23.23 -24.43 11.93
CA ASN A 204 -22.19 -25.45 12.17
C ASN A 204 -21.47 -25.89 10.89
N LYS A 205 -21.85 -25.36 9.72
CA LYS A 205 -21.32 -25.77 8.43
C LYS A 205 -20.87 -24.57 7.62
N TRP A 206 -19.60 -24.59 7.24
CA TRP A 206 -18.98 -23.65 6.32
C TRP A 206 -18.83 -24.29 4.95
N LEU A 207 -19.01 -23.49 3.91
CA LEU A 207 -18.80 -23.87 2.52
C LEU A 207 -17.75 -22.95 1.88
N GLN A 208 -17.16 -23.43 0.80
CA GLN A 208 -16.25 -22.67 -0.05
C GLN A 208 -16.89 -22.48 -1.42
N ASP A 209 -16.61 -21.34 -2.03
CA ASP A 209 -16.92 -21.07 -3.44
C ASP A 209 -15.85 -20.12 -4.00
N LYS A 210 -15.93 -19.78 -5.29
CA LYS A 210 -14.95 -18.91 -5.94
C LYS A 210 -15.59 -17.99 -6.97
N ILE A 211 -14.92 -16.87 -7.21
CA ILE A 211 -15.18 -16.00 -8.36
C ILE A 211 -13.95 -16.01 -9.25
N THR A 212 -14.20 -16.10 -10.55
CA THR A 212 -13.16 -16.01 -11.58
C THR A 212 -13.39 -14.74 -12.39
N ILE A 213 -12.36 -13.90 -12.47
CA ILE A 213 -12.41 -12.61 -13.17
C ILE A 213 -11.28 -12.58 -14.20
N ASP A 214 -11.65 -12.51 -15.48
CA ASP A 214 -10.69 -12.28 -16.56
C ASP A 214 -10.41 -10.78 -16.68
N LEU A 215 -9.29 -10.33 -16.10
CA LEU A 215 -8.92 -8.92 -16.02
C LEU A 215 -8.67 -8.31 -17.41
N LYS A 216 -8.33 -9.11 -18.42
CA LYS A 216 -8.11 -8.62 -19.79
C LYS A 216 -9.38 -8.10 -20.44
N ARG A 217 -10.55 -8.57 -20.00
CA ARG A 217 -11.84 -8.10 -20.52
C ARG A 217 -12.20 -6.68 -20.07
N TYR A 218 -11.47 -6.13 -19.10
CA TYR A 218 -11.76 -4.85 -18.46
C TYR A 218 -10.62 -3.83 -18.64
N GLN A 219 -9.61 -4.15 -19.45
CA GLN A 219 -8.49 -3.25 -19.77
C GLN A 219 -8.93 -2.11 -20.69
#